data_AF-A0A356P6G0-F1
#
_entry.id   AF-A0A356P6G0-F1
#
_cell.length_a   1.000
_cell.length_b   1.000
_cell.length_c   1.000
_cell.angle_alpha   90.00
_cell.angle_beta   90.00
_cell.angle_gamma   90.00
#
_symmetry.space_group_name_H-M   'P 1'
#
loop_
_entity.id
_entity.type
_entity.pdbx_description
1 polymer ?
#
loop_
_entity_poly.entity_id
_entity_poly.type
_entity_poly.pdbx_seq_one_letter_code
_entity_poly.pdbx_strand_id
1 'polypeptide(L)'
;MTIAFIGFFLLKERLTRSSVLGLLISFLGIAFIVGRGSLLDVIKLQLNIGDLLVFLSTFIWGFYTVLIRNVSTILKPMQSTSLAVMVGLIFMIPGSLVESIWLPIPHITLSAALSLLYLGIFPSVVAFIFWSTGVSKVGPIQASAYYNLIPVFNVLLASYILNEKVLPYHIVGGTFIIIGIVITSIGQYKAQMRNRVIPTLSKTP
;
A
#
# COMPACT_ATOMS: atom_id res chain seq x y z
N MET A 1 -1.25 -7.08 -3.80
CA MET A 1 -1.67 -8.51 -3.77
C MET A 1 -1.46 -9.15 -2.41
N THR A 2 -0.31 -8.95 -1.75
CA THR A 2 0.02 -9.53 -0.43
C THR A 2 -1.02 -9.22 0.65
N ILE A 3 -1.47 -7.97 0.75
CA ILE A 3 -2.54 -7.54 1.68
C ILE A 3 -3.83 -8.36 1.46
N ALA A 4 -4.26 -8.54 0.21
CA ALA A 4 -5.49 -9.26 -0.11
C ALA A 4 -5.36 -10.76 0.20
N PHE A 5 -4.20 -11.35 -0.03
CA PHE A 5 -3.92 -12.76 0.31
C PHE A 5 -3.95 -12.99 1.83
N ILE A 6 -3.27 -12.14 2.59
CA ILE A 6 -3.26 -12.20 4.06
C ILE A 6 -4.66 -11.92 4.61
N GLY A 7 -5.37 -10.93 4.08
CA GLY A 7 -6.75 -10.59 4.49
C GLY A 7 -7.74 -11.73 4.24
N PHE A 8 -7.61 -12.43 3.11
CA PHE A 8 -8.41 -13.63 2.84
C PHE A 8 -8.18 -14.72 3.90
N PHE A 9 -6.92 -14.98 4.26
CA PHE A 9 -6.57 -16.05 5.19
C PHE A 9 -6.93 -15.71 6.65
N LEU A 10 -6.60 -14.51 7.11
CA LEU A 10 -6.77 -14.09 8.50
C LEU A 10 -8.17 -13.55 8.83
N LEU A 11 -8.80 -12.78 7.93
CA LEU A 11 -10.10 -12.16 8.17
C LEU A 11 -11.26 -12.96 7.55
N LYS A 12 -10.96 -14.06 6.83
CA LYS A 12 -11.95 -14.83 6.05
C LYS A 12 -12.77 -13.95 5.10
N GLU A 13 -12.22 -12.81 4.68
CA GLU A 13 -12.86 -11.93 3.72
C GLU A 13 -12.98 -12.68 2.40
N ARG A 14 -14.21 -12.81 1.88
CA ARG A 14 -14.45 -13.57 0.66
C ARG A 14 -13.91 -12.81 -0.54
N LEU A 15 -12.82 -13.31 -1.12
CA LEU A 15 -12.34 -12.86 -2.42
C LEU A 15 -13.31 -13.33 -3.50
N THR A 16 -13.99 -12.38 -4.14
CA THR A 16 -14.75 -12.68 -5.36
C THR A 16 -13.79 -12.85 -6.53
N ARG A 17 -14.17 -13.68 -7.52
CA ARG A 17 -13.38 -13.86 -8.75
C ARG A 17 -13.07 -12.53 -9.44
N SER A 18 -14.02 -11.60 -9.44
CA SER A 18 -13.81 -10.24 -9.95
C SER A 18 -12.77 -9.46 -9.15
N SER A 19 -12.73 -9.59 -7.82
CA SER A 19 -11.70 -8.93 -7.00
C SER A 19 -10.30 -9.44 -7.32
N VAL A 20 -10.14 -10.74 -7.51
CA VAL A 20 -8.85 -11.33 -7.88
C VAL A 20 -8.42 -10.85 -9.27
N LEU A 21 -9.33 -10.90 -10.25
CA LEU A 21 -9.05 -10.42 -11.61
C LEU A 21 -8.68 -8.93 -11.61
N GLY A 22 -9.44 -8.09 -10.92
CA GLY A 22 -9.15 -6.67 -10.84
C GLY A 22 -7.80 -6.35 -10.18
N LEU A 23 -7.44 -7.07 -9.12
CA LEU A 23 -6.12 -6.94 -8.48
C LEU A 23 -4.99 -7.38 -9.41
N LEU A 24 -5.17 -8.45 -10.20
CA LEU A 24 -4.19 -8.91 -11.18
C LEU A 24 -4.01 -7.90 -12.31
N ILE A 25 -5.11 -7.37 -12.86
CA ILE A 25 -5.08 -6.34 -13.91
C ILE A 25 -4.37 -5.09 -13.40
N SER A 26 -4.67 -4.66 -12.17
CA SER A 26 -4.00 -3.50 -11.56
C SER A 26 -2.50 -3.77 -11.40
N PHE A 27 -2.13 -4.96 -10.93
CA PHE A 27 -0.73 -5.36 -10.75
C PHE A 27 0.04 -5.37 -12.08
N LEU A 28 -0.57 -5.89 -13.15
CA LEU A 28 0.03 -5.83 -14.50
C LEU A 28 0.23 -4.38 -14.97
N GLY A 29 -0.73 -3.49 -14.70
CA GLY A 29 -0.59 -2.07 -14.99
C GLY A 29 0.61 -1.44 -14.26
N ILE A 30 0.79 -1.75 -12.98
CA ILE A 30 1.96 -1.30 -12.20
C ILE A 30 3.26 -1.85 -12.79
N ALA A 31 3.32 -3.16 -13.05
CA ALA A 31 4.50 -3.80 -13.63
C ALA A 31 4.88 -3.18 -14.97
N PHE A 32 3.89 -2.79 -15.78
CA PHE A 32 4.11 -2.14 -17.06
C PHE A 32 4.68 -0.71 -16.92
N ILE A 33 4.19 0.08 -15.95
CA ILE A 33 4.74 1.41 -15.62
C ILE A 33 6.18 1.28 -15.14
N VAL A 34 6.42 0.39 -14.16
CA VAL A 34 7.74 0.19 -13.54
C VAL A 34 8.74 -0.35 -14.56
N GLY A 35 8.31 -1.28 -15.41
CA GLY A 35 9.12 -1.81 -16.52
C GLY A 35 9.30 -0.84 -17.69
N ARG A 36 8.84 0.42 -17.58
CA ARG A 36 8.95 1.46 -18.62
C ARG A 36 8.43 1.00 -20.00
N GLY A 37 7.39 0.15 -20.00
CA GLY A 37 6.80 -0.44 -21.22
C GLY A 37 7.44 -1.75 -21.69
N SER A 38 8.51 -2.23 -21.04
CA SER A 38 9.19 -3.50 -21.33
C SER A 38 9.10 -4.45 -20.14
N LEU A 39 8.26 -5.49 -20.26
CA LEU A 39 8.21 -6.57 -19.26
C LEU A 39 9.48 -7.44 -19.26
N LEU A 40 10.26 -7.41 -20.35
CA LEU A 40 11.49 -8.19 -20.49
C LEU A 40 12.61 -7.69 -19.57
N ASP A 41 12.63 -6.39 -19.27
CA ASP A 41 13.62 -5.83 -18.35
C ASP A 41 13.35 -6.25 -16.89
N VAL A 42 12.09 -6.50 -16.55
CA VAL A 42 11.69 -7.05 -15.23
C VAL A 42 12.12 -8.51 -15.08
N ILE A 43 12.09 -9.28 -16.17
CA ILE A 43 12.43 -10.73 -16.17
C ILE A 43 13.96 -10.95 -16.11
N LYS A 44 14.76 -9.97 -16.57
CA LYS A 44 16.22 -10.05 -16.53
C LYS A 44 16.84 -9.63 -15.20
N LEU A 45 16.04 -9.24 -14.19
CA LEU A 45 16.56 -8.93 -12.87
C LEU A 45 17.21 -10.18 -12.25
N GLN A 46 18.49 -10.05 -11.88
CA GLN A 46 19.14 -11.03 -11.02
C GLN A 46 18.62 -10.86 -9.60
N LEU A 47 18.08 -11.94 -9.02
CA LEU A 47 17.61 -11.95 -7.65
C LEU A 47 18.78 -11.68 -6.71
N ASN A 48 18.70 -10.57 -6.00
CA ASN A 48 19.65 -10.18 -4.98
C ASN A 48 19.02 -10.27 -3.59
N ILE A 49 19.85 -10.19 -2.55
CA ILE A 49 19.36 -10.22 -1.17
C ILE A 49 18.40 -9.05 -0.87
N GLY A 50 18.55 -7.93 -1.59
CA GLY A 50 17.62 -6.81 -1.54
C GLY A 50 16.20 -7.18 -1.96
N ASP A 51 16.03 -8.02 -2.99
CA ASP A 51 14.70 -8.44 -3.45
C ASP A 51 13.99 -9.30 -2.39
N LEU A 52 14.75 -10.15 -1.70
CA LEU A 52 14.23 -10.95 -0.59
C LEU A 52 13.79 -10.05 0.58
N LEU A 53 14.58 -9.03 0.92
CA LEU A 53 14.23 -8.06 1.95
C LEU A 53 12.98 -7.25 1.59
N VAL A 54 12.85 -6.83 0.32
CA VAL A 54 11.64 -6.15 -0.19
C VAL A 54 10.43 -7.07 -0.09
N PHE A 55 10.56 -8.33 -0.50
CA PHE A 55 9.47 -9.30 -0.38
C PHE A 55 9.02 -9.46 1.08
N LEU A 56 9.96 -9.67 2.00
CA LEU A 56 9.67 -9.77 3.44
C LEU A 56 9.01 -8.50 3.98
N SER A 57 9.50 -7.33 3.58
CA SER A 57 8.91 -6.03 3.94
C SER A 57 7.46 -5.91 3.47
N THR A 58 7.16 -6.28 2.21
CA THR A 58 5.78 -6.25 1.70
C THR A 58 4.86 -7.24 2.42
N PHE A 59 5.40 -8.35 2.91
CA PHE A 59 4.67 -9.34 3.70
C PHE A 59 4.33 -8.80 5.09
N ILE A 60 5.30 -8.20 5.78
CA ILE A 60 5.11 -7.53 7.07
C ILE A 60 4.09 -6.38 6.92
N TRP A 61 4.19 -5.57 5.87
CA TRP A 61 3.23 -4.52 5.56
C TRP A 61 1.80 -5.06 5.37
N GLY A 62 1.68 -6.20 4.68
CA GLY A 62 0.41 -6.90 4.51
C GLY A 62 -0.20 -7.34 5.84
N PHE A 63 0.60 -7.93 6.72
CA PHE A 63 0.19 -8.29 8.08
C PHE A 63 -0.24 -7.07 8.88
N TYR A 64 0.55 -6.00 8.88
CA TYR A 64 0.23 -4.74 9.55
C TYR A 64 -1.11 -4.18 9.08
N THR A 65 -1.36 -4.14 7.77
CA THR A 65 -2.61 -3.63 7.18
C THR A 65 -3.82 -4.46 7.63
N VAL A 66 -3.68 -5.79 7.67
CA VAL A 66 -4.75 -6.67 8.14
C VAL A 66 -4.97 -6.53 9.65
N LEU A 67 -3.90 -6.36 10.42
CA LEU A 67 -3.96 -6.11 11.87
C LEU A 67 -4.67 -4.78 12.19
N ILE A 68 -4.46 -3.72 11.40
CA ILE A 68 -5.18 -2.45 11.57
C ILE A 68 -6.69 -2.70 11.60
N ARG A 69 -7.22 -3.57 10.73
CA ARG A 69 -8.66 -3.86 10.71
C ARG A 69 -9.15 -4.40 12.05
N ASN A 70 -8.41 -5.32 12.67
CA ASN A 70 -8.75 -5.88 13.97
C ASN A 70 -8.55 -4.86 15.10
N VAL A 71 -7.39 -4.21 15.12
CA VAL A 71 -7.00 -3.24 16.16
C VAL A 71 -7.88 -1.98 16.12
N SER A 72 -8.45 -1.63 14.97
CA SER A 72 -9.35 -0.47 14.82
C SER A 72 -10.65 -0.59 15.64
N THR A 73 -10.97 -1.79 16.15
CA THR A 73 -12.08 -1.98 17.09
C THR A 73 -11.76 -1.50 18.52
N ILE A 74 -10.47 -1.37 18.84
CA ILE A 74 -9.96 -1.05 20.19
C ILE A 74 -9.25 0.31 20.20
N LEU A 75 -8.50 0.64 19.14
CA LEU A 75 -7.70 1.85 19.04
C LEU A 75 -8.20 2.78 17.94
N LYS A 76 -8.18 4.09 18.22
CA LYS A 76 -8.41 5.13 17.20
C LYS A 76 -7.24 5.16 16.21
N PRO A 77 -7.46 5.53 14.93
CA PRO A 77 -6.40 5.56 13.90
C PRO A 77 -5.14 6.36 14.30
N MET A 78 -5.31 7.45 15.05
CA MET A 78 -4.20 8.24 15.57
C MET A 78 -3.35 7.46 16.58
N GLN A 79 -3.98 6.69 17.47
CA GLN A 79 -3.27 5.86 18.45
C GLN A 79 -2.49 4.72 17.78
N SER A 80 -3.08 4.07 16.77
CA SER A 80 -2.39 3.05 15.97
C SER A 80 -1.16 3.61 15.25
N THR A 81 -1.27 4.82 14.71
CA THR A 81 -0.15 5.51 14.05
C THR A 81 0.93 5.89 15.06
N SER A 82 0.56 6.47 16.21
CA SER A 82 1.52 6.82 17.27
C SER A 82 2.29 5.60 17.78
N LEU A 83 1.60 4.47 18.00
CA LEU A 83 2.25 3.23 18.44
C LEU A 83 3.20 2.68 17.36
N ALA A 84 2.80 2.70 16.09
CA ALA A 84 3.67 2.29 14.98
C ALA A 84 4.93 3.17 14.90
N VAL A 85 4.80 4.48 15.08
CA VAL A 85 5.94 5.41 15.09
C VAL A 85 6.83 5.18 16.31
N MET A 86 6.28 5.00 17.52
CA MET A 86 7.08 4.72 18.72
C MET A 86 7.87 3.43 18.59
N VAL A 87 7.24 2.36 18.12
CA VAL A 87 7.91 1.09 17.88
C VAL A 87 8.99 1.25 16.80
N GLY A 88 8.68 1.97 15.70
CA GLY A 88 9.65 2.28 14.65
C GLY A 88 10.87 3.04 15.18
N LEU A 89 10.69 4.02 16.07
CA LEU A 89 11.78 4.76 16.71
C LEU A 89 12.68 3.85 17.55
N ILE A 90 12.09 2.94 18.33
CA ILE A 90 12.85 1.98 19.16
C ILE A 90 13.78 1.12 18.29
N PHE A 91 13.34 0.70 17.10
CA PHE A 91 14.17 -0.08 16.18
C PHE A 91 15.15 0.78 15.37
N MET A 92 14.79 2.02 15.03
CA MET A 92 15.63 2.93 14.24
C MET A 92 16.80 3.51 15.06
N ILE A 93 16.61 3.79 16.35
CA ILE A 93 17.67 4.41 17.19
C ILE A 93 18.93 3.53 17.26
N PRO A 94 18.87 2.23 17.60
CA PRO A 94 20.04 1.37 17.61
C PRO A 94 20.71 1.28 16.23
N GLY A 95 19.91 1.21 15.16
CA GLY A 95 20.43 1.21 13.79
C GLY A 95 21.24 2.46 13.48
N SER A 96 20.71 3.64 13.84
CA SER A 96 21.40 4.92 13.65
C SER A 96 22.69 5.05 14.47
N LEU A 97 22.72 4.45 15.67
CA LEU A 97 23.91 4.43 16.53
C LEU A 97 24.99 3.49 15.98
N VAL A 98 24.60 2.36 15.37
CA VAL A 98 25.55 1.48 14.70
C VAL A 98 26.10 2.17 13.45
N GLU A 99 25.25 2.84 12.68
CA GLU A 99 25.63 3.52 11.46
C GLU A 99 26.62 4.67 11.71
N SER A 100 26.46 5.42 12.79
CA SER A 100 27.35 6.53 13.17
C SER A 100 28.77 6.09 13.55
N ILE A 101 29.00 4.78 13.78
CA ILE A 101 30.34 4.21 14.02
C ILE A 101 31.13 4.12 12.71
N TRP A 102 30.45 3.86 11.58
CA TRP A 102 31.08 3.57 10.29
C TRP A 102 30.94 4.71 9.27
N LEU A 103 29.94 5.57 9.44
CA LEU A 103 29.64 6.68 8.54
C LEU A 103 29.80 8.03 9.26
N PRO A 104 30.41 9.03 8.60
CA PRO A 104 30.53 10.36 9.15
C PRO A 104 29.14 10.98 9.36
N ILE A 105 28.98 11.71 10.46
CA ILE A 105 27.72 12.39 10.77
C ILE A 105 27.43 13.41 9.64
N PRO A 106 26.31 13.28 8.92
CA PRO A 106 26.01 14.16 7.81
C PRO A 106 25.75 15.59 8.29
N HIS A 107 26.24 16.57 7.53
CA HIS A 107 25.92 17.97 7.78
C HIS A 107 24.44 18.24 7.47
N ILE A 108 23.66 18.51 8.51
CA ILE A 108 22.24 18.84 8.37
C ILE A 108 22.13 20.28 7.90
N THR A 109 21.91 20.47 6.60
CA THR A 109 21.55 21.77 6.04
C THR A 109 20.10 22.12 6.39
N LEU A 110 19.76 23.41 6.34
CA LEU A 110 18.36 23.85 6.55
C LEU A 110 17.39 23.17 5.56
N SER A 111 17.82 22.98 4.31
CA SER A 111 17.04 22.27 3.29
C SER A 111 16.81 20.80 3.66
N ALA A 112 17.84 20.10 4.17
CA ALA A 112 17.70 18.72 4.65
C ALA A 112 16.76 18.65 5.86
N ALA A 113 16.88 19.58 6.82
CA ALA A 113 15.99 19.65 7.98
C ALA A 113 14.52 19.87 7.59
N LEU A 114 14.26 20.80 6.67
CA LEU A 114 12.90 21.06 6.15
C LEU A 114 12.35 19.85 5.38
N SER A 115 13.19 19.15 4.61
CA SER A 115 12.80 17.94 3.89
C SER A 115 12.45 16.80 4.85
N LEU A 116 13.23 16.61 5.92
CA LEU A 116 12.94 15.64 6.98
C LEU A 116 11.65 15.97 7.73
N LEU A 117 11.42 17.24 8.04
CA LEU A 117 10.19 17.69 8.69
C LEU A 117 8.98 17.46 7.78
N TYR A 118 9.10 17.75 6.48
CA TYR A 118 8.08 17.43 5.50
C TYR A 118 7.78 15.93 5.45
N LEU A 119 8.81 15.07 5.35
CA LEU A 119 8.66 13.61 5.34
C LEU A 119 8.05 13.06 6.64
N GLY A 120 8.42 13.62 7.79
CA GLY A 120 7.86 13.23 9.08
C GLY A 120 6.38 13.57 9.21
N ILE A 121 5.95 14.75 8.75
CA ILE A 121 4.57 15.19 8.96
C ILE A 121 3.65 14.59 7.89
N PHE A 122 3.95 14.77 6.61
CA PHE A 122 3.00 14.49 5.54
C PHE A 122 2.91 13.00 5.17
N PRO A 123 3.95 12.37 4.58
CA PRO A 123 3.87 10.97 4.19
C PRO A 123 3.94 10.01 5.38
N SER A 124 4.44 10.44 6.55
CA SER A 124 4.46 9.58 7.74
C SER A 124 3.20 9.78 8.59
N VAL A 125 3.02 10.91 9.28
CA VAL A 125 1.88 11.06 10.20
C VAL A 125 0.53 11.14 9.47
N VAL A 126 0.38 12.09 8.54
CA VAL A 126 -0.91 12.36 7.88
C VAL A 126 -1.34 11.17 7.02
N ALA A 127 -0.43 10.66 6.18
CA ALA A 127 -0.77 9.55 5.30
C ALA A 127 -1.07 8.25 6.05
N PHE A 128 -0.35 7.93 7.15
CA PHE A 128 -0.67 6.72 7.94
C PHE A 128 -1.99 6.83 8.71
N ILE A 129 -2.36 8.03 9.18
CA ILE A 129 -3.69 8.26 9.78
C ILE A 129 -4.78 8.01 8.73
N PHE A 130 -4.62 8.53 7.51
CA PHE A 130 -5.58 8.31 6.43
C PHE A 130 -5.59 6.84 5.96
N TRP A 131 -4.43 6.20 5.88
CA TRP A 131 -4.33 4.77 5.58
C TRP A 131 -5.08 3.94 6.62
N SER A 132 -4.77 4.14 7.89
CA SER A 132 -5.40 3.40 8.99
C SER A 132 -6.91 3.64 9.04
N THR A 133 -7.35 4.87 8.80
CA THR A 133 -8.78 5.23 8.71
C THR A 133 -9.46 4.62 7.48
N GLY A 134 -8.77 4.59 6.34
CA GLY A 134 -9.28 4.00 5.11
C GLY A 134 -9.47 2.49 5.27
N VAL A 135 -8.43 1.80 5.73
CA VAL A 135 -8.44 0.36 5.99
C VAL A 135 -9.52 -0.02 7.01
N SER A 136 -9.68 0.75 8.09
CA SER A 136 -10.73 0.48 9.08
C SER A 136 -12.15 0.68 8.53
N LYS A 137 -12.37 1.61 7.59
CA LYS A 137 -13.68 1.83 6.96
C LYS A 137 -14.00 0.84 5.85
N VAL A 138 -13.13 0.71 4.84
CA VAL A 138 -13.44 -0.04 3.60
C VAL A 138 -12.91 -1.48 3.60
N GLY A 139 -12.07 -1.84 4.57
CA GLY A 139 -11.44 -3.15 4.67
C GLY A 139 -10.13 -3.26 3.87
N PRO A 140 -9.26 -4.23 4.18
CA PRO A 140 -7.92 -4.34 3.59
C PRO A 140 -7.91 -4.59 2.09
N ILE A 141 -8.84 -5.41 1.56
CA ILE A 141 -8.90 -5.72 0.12
C ILE A 141 -9.17 -4.44 -0.68
N GLN A 142 -10.22 -3.71 -0.32
CA GLN A 142 -10.63 -2.49 -1.01
C GLN A 142 -9.55 -1.39 -0.85
N ALA A 143 -8.98 -1.23 0.34
CA ALA A 143 -7.89 -0.29 0.58
C ALA A 143 -6.65 -0.62 -0.26
N SER A 144 -6.31 -1.91 -0.39
CA SER A 144 -5.16 -2.34 -1.23
C SER A 144 -5.38 -2.08 -2.72
N ALA A 145 -6.62 -2.10 -3.20
CA ALA A 145 -6.93 -1.71 -4.57
C ALA A 145 -6.66 -0.21 -4.79
N TYR A 146 -7.09 0.66 -3.87
CA TYR A 146 -6.79 2.09 -3.96
C TYR A 146 -5.30 2.41 -3.80
N TYR A 147 -4.55 1.61 -3.04
CA TYR A 147 -3.09 1.75 -2.94
C TYR A 147 -2.40 1.62 -4.31
N ASN A 148 -2.98 0.87 -5.24
CA ASN A 148 -2.46 0.76 -6.60
C ASN A 148 -2.59 2.07 -7.41
N LEU A 149 -3.28 3.10 -6.92
CA LEU A 149 -3.30 4.43 -7.55
C LEU A 149 -2.03 5.24 -7.28
N ILE A 150 -1.20 4.84 -6.31
CA ILE A 150 0.02 5.59 -5.96
C ILE A 150 0.91 5.83 -7.19
N PRO A 151 1.22 4.83 -8.06
CA PRO A 151 2.00 5.06 -9.27
C PRO A 151 1.35 6.07 -10.24
N VAL A 152 0.02 6.10 -10.33
CA VAL A 152 -0.70 7.04 -11.19
C VAL A 152 -0.53 8.46 -10.66
N PHE A 153 -0.80 8.67 -9.37
CA PHE A 153 -0.57 9.98 -8.74
C PHE A 153 0.89 10.40 -8.77
N ASN A 154 1.83 9.45 -8.61
CA ASN A 154 3.25 9.72 -8.69
C ASN A 154 3.63 10.27 -10.07
N VAL A 155 3.18 9.63 -11.16
CA VAL A 155 3.43 10.14 -12.52
C VAL A 155 2.80 11.52 -12.74
N LEU A 156 1.56 11.72 -12.29
CA LEU A 156 0.87 13.00 -12.45
C LEU A 156 1.58 14.14 -11.70
N LEU A 157 1.97 13.90 -10.44
CA LEU A 157 2.66 14.88 -9.63
C LEU A 157 4.11 15.10 -10.10
N ALA A 158 4.82 14.05 -10.51
CA ALA A 158 6.16 14.19 -11.09
C ALA A 158 6.12 14.99 -12.39
N SER A 159 5.12 14.77 -13.25
CA SER A 159 4.96 15.57 -14.46
C SER A 159 4.62 17.02 -14.15
N TYR A 160 3.74 17.28 -13.18
CA TYR A 160 3.32 18.65 -12.84
C TYR A 160 4.38 19.45 -12.07
N ILE A 161 5.02 18.83 -11.07
CA ILE A 161 5.96 19.51 -10.16
C ILE A 161 7.39 19.47 -10.70
N LEU A 162 7.83 18.31 -11.23
CA LEU A 162 9.20 18.11 -11.71
C LEU A 162 9.34 18.31 -13.23
N ASN A 163 8.26 18.63 -13.94
CA ASN A 163 8.23 18.74 -15.40
C ASN A 163 8.68 17.46 -16.13
N GLU A 164 8.47 16.29 -15.52
CA GLU A 164 8.76 15.01 -16.17
C GLU A 164 7.79 14.72 -17.32
N LYS A 165 8.30 14.09 -18.39
CA LYS A 165 7.49 13.74 -19.56
C LYS A 165 6.62 12.52 -19.26
N VAL A 166 5.30 12.66 -19.47
CA VAL A 166 4.38 11.51 -19.47
C VAL A 166 4.57 10.73 -20.76
N LEU A 167 5.02 9.49 -20.63
CA LEU A 167 5.27 8.60 -21.77
C LEU A 167 4.06 7.67 -22.00
N PRO A 168 3.89 7.10 -23.21
CA PRO A 168 2.73 6.27 -23.54
C PRO A 168 2.49 5.10 -22.58
N TYR A 169 3.56 4.50 -22.06
CA TYR A 169 3.44 3.40 -21.11
C TYR A 169 2.86 3.83 -19.75
N HIS A 170 3.01 5.10 -19.34
CA HIS A 170 2.32 5.64 -18.17
C HIS A 170 0.81 5.68 -18.38
N ILE A 171 0.35 6.06 -19.58
CA ILE A 171 -1.08 6.14 -19.91
C ILE A 171 -1.71 4.75 -19.96
N VAL A 172 -1.07 3.82 -20.66
CA VAL A 172 -1.54 2.43 -20.79
C VAL A 172 -1.57 1.75 -19.42
N GLY A 173 -0.47 1.82 -18.66
CA GLY A 173 -0.40 1.24 -17.34
C GLY A 173 -1.39 1.88 -16.35
N GLY A 174 -1.56 3.21 -16.42
CA GLY A 174 -2.55 3.93 -15.61
C GLY A 174 -3.98 3.51 -15.91
N THR A 175 -4.30 3.25 -17.18
CA THR A 175 -5.61 2.75 -17.59
C THR A 175 -5.86 1.35 -17.05
N PHE A 176 -4.86 0.46 -17.09
CA PHE A 176 -4.98 -0.88 -16.49
C PHE A 176 -5.20 -0.81 -14.97
N ILE A 177 -4.49 0.08 -14.28
CA ILE A 177 -4.69 0.32 -12.85
C ILE A 177 -6.14 0.74 -12.57
N ILE A 178 -6.65 1.74 -13.29
CA ILE A 178 -8.02 2.24 -13.09
C ILE A 178 -9.06 1.15 -13.35
N ILE A 179 -8.95 0.42 -14.48
CA ILE A 179 -9.86 -0.68 -14.82
C ILE A 179 -9.82 -1.76 -13.72
N GLY A 180 -8.64 -2.16 -13.29
CA GLY A 180 -8.48 -3.18 -12.25
C GLY A 180 -9.10 -2.77 -10.91
N ILE A 181 -8.99 -1.49 -10.53
CA ILE A 181 -9.63 -0.95 -9.32
C ILE A 181 -11.15 -0.96 -9.43
N VAL A 182 -11.71 -0.53 -10.56
CA VAL A 182 -13.16 -0.52 -10.80
C VAL A 182 -13.71 -1.95 -10.70
N ILE A 183 -13.07 -2.92 -11.36
CA ILE A 183 -13.47 -4.33 -11.31
C ILE A 183 -13.41 -4.86 -9.87
N THR A 184 -12.34 -4.54 -9.14
CA THR A 184 -12.18 -4.97 -7.74
C THR A 184 -13.28 -4.39 -6.85
N SER A 185 -13.57 -3.10 -7.03
CA SER A 185 -14.58 -2.37 -6.25
C SER A 185 -15.98 -2.91 -6.46
N ILE A 186 -16.35 -3.17 -7.73
CA ILE A 186 -17.65 -3.78 -8.07
C ILE A 186 -17.74 -5.20 -7.47
N GLY A 187 -16.65 -5.96 -7.55
CA GLY A 187 -16.57 -7.30 -6.99
C GLY A 187 -16.75 -7.36 -5.48
N GLN A 188 -16.14 -6.42 -4.75
CA GLN A 188 -16.26 -6.31 -3.30
C GLN A 188 -17.63 -5.79 -2.87
N TYR A 189 -18.16 -4.78 -3.56
CA TYR A 189 -19.51 -4.26 -3.29
C TYR A 189 -20.57 -5.36 -3.38
N LYS A 190 -20.52 -6.18 -4.44
CA LYS A 190 -21.43 -7.35 -4.59
C LYS A 190 -21.25 -8.38 -3.47
N ALA A 191 -20.00 -8.64 -3.05
CA ALA A 191 -19.71 -9.58 -1.97
C ALA A 191 -20.29 -9.11 -0.63
N GLN A 192 -20.15 -7.82 -0.33
CA GLN A 192 -20.66 -7.19 0.89
C GLN A 192 -22.18 -7.17 0.92
N MET A 193 -22.84 -6.81 -0.20
CA MET A 193 -24.29 -6.80 -0.32
C MET A 193 -24.89 -8.20 -0.13
N ARG A 194 -24.30 -9.24 -0.75
CA ARG A 194 -24.74 -10.62 -0.55
C ARG A 194 -24.68 -11.05 0.92
N ASN A 195 -23.65 -10.64 1.65
CA ASN A 195 -23.50 -10.97 3.08
C ASN A 195 -24.44 -10.15 3.99
N ARG A 196 -24.97 -9.00 3.54
CA ARG A 196 -25.99 -8.23 4.29
C ARG A 196 -27.41 -8.75 4.07
N VAL A 197 -27.68 -9.37 2.91
CA VAL A 197 -29.03 -9.84 2.52
C VAL A 197 -29.32 -11.29 2.96
N ILE A 198 -28.31 -12.14 3.09
CA ILE A 198 -28.50 -13.55 3.51
C ILE A 198 -28.66 -13.80 5.04
N PRO A 199 -28.20 -12.96 6.00
CA PRO A 199 -28.38 -13.23 7.42
C PRO A 199 -29.83 -13.10 7.91
N THR A 200 -30.73 -12.54 7.10
CA THR A 200 -32.16 -12.41 7.43
C THR A 200 -32.99 -13.65 7.13
N LEU A 201 -32.48 -14.62 6.34
CA LEU A 201 -33.21 -15.86 6.01
C LEU A 201 -32.90 -17.04 6.94
N SER A 202 -31.95 -16.91 7.87
CA SER A 202 -31.63 -17.96 8.85
C SER A 202 -32.19 -17.67 10.25
N LYS A 203 -33.07 -16.66 10.38
CA LYS A 203 -33.71 -16.25 11.64
C LYS A 203 -35.23 -16.16 11.53
N THR A 204 -35.83 -16.99 10.70
CA THR A 204 -37.26 -17.31 10.81
C THR A 204 -37.36 -18.69 11.46
N PRO A 205 -37.88 -18.79 12.69
CA PRO A 205 -38.21 -20.07 13.30
C PRO A 205 -39.30 -20.81 12.52
#